data_AF-A0A944RKB3-F1
#
_entry.id   AF-A0A944RKB3-F1
#
_cell.length_a   1.000
_cell.length_b   1.000
_cell.length_c   1.000
_cell.angle_alpha   90.00
_cell.angle_beta   90.00
_cell.angle_gamma   90.00
#
_symmetry.space_group_name_H-M   'P 1'
#
loop_
_entity.id
_entity.type
_entity.pdbx_description
1 polymer ?
#
loop_
_entity_poly.entity_id
_entity_poly.type
_entity_poly.pdbx_seq_one_letter_code
_entity_poly.pdbx_strand_id
1 'polypeptide(L)'
;MAKKKTVTRKTTKKTEDNTAWHAFVSWCQERGLTAVPANPWTLSAYARSVEGQLSHKDIVSAFKTIFRVHGSKSRRRLDRDPLVVKTLEQIAERAKEKKAPKEKVAPLFPDDDILKPDAPKKTKKAPPKAKPGKTGKRKVLPGLSTSPKLVSKRKLKK
;
A
#
# COMPACT_ATOMS: atom_id res chain seq x y z
N MET A 1 21.75 -20.21 -49.55
CA MET A 1 21.19 -20.06 -48.19
C MET A 1 20.98 -18.57 -47.90
N ALA A 2 19.74 -18.08 -47.94
CA ALA A 2 19.44 -16.65 -47.77
C ALA A 2 19.22 -16.30 -46.29
N LYS A 3 20.07 -15.45 -45.72
CA LYS A 3 19.93 -14.92 -44.35
C LYS A 3 18.79 -13.90 -44.30
N LYS A 4 17.67 -14.26 -43.67
CA LYS A 4 16.59 -13.31 -43.33
C LYS A 4 17.11 -12.30 -42.31
N LYS A 5 17.19 -11.02 -42.70
CA LYS A 5 17.47 -9.90 -41.78
C LYS A 5 16.22 -9.63 -40.95
N THR A 6 16.28 -9.92 -39.66
CA THR A 6 15.24 -9.56 -38.69
C THR A 6 15.32 -8.07 -38.41
N VAL A 7 14.37 -7.30 -38.92
CA VAL A 7 14.24 -5.87 -38.61
C VAL A 7 13.59 -5.73 -37.24
N THR A 8 14.41 -5.52 -36.21
CA THR A 8 13.92 -5.17 -34.86
C THR A 8 13.38 -3.74 -34.90
N ARG A 9 12.05 -3.58 -34.88
CA ARG A 9 11.39 -2.27 -34.69
C ARG A 9 11.74 -1.74 -33.30
N LYS A 10 12.56 -0.68 -33.24
CA LYS A 10 12.75 0.10 -32.00
C LYS A 10 11.43 0.81 -31.68
N THR A 11 10.76 0.41 -30.61
CA THR A 11 9.61 1.13 -30.06
C THR A 11 10.13 2.36 -29.32
N THR A 12 10.10 3.52 -29.98
CA THR A 12 10.30 4.79 -29.30
C THR A 12 9.11 5.01 -28.37
N LYS A 13 9.37 5.06 -27.06
CA LYS A 13 8.35 5.32 -26.04
C LYS A 13 7.87 6.75 -26.24
N LYS A 14 6.71 6.93 -26.87
CA LYS A 14 6.10 8.24 -27.10
C LYS A 14 5.86 8.90 -25.75
N THR A 15 6.62 9.95 -25.43
CA THR A 15 6.37 10.80 -24.26
C THR A 15 4.99 11.43 -24.44
N GLU A 16 4.09 11.16 -23.49
CA GLU A 16 2.74 11.73 -23.54
C GLU A 16 2.82 13.22 -23.25
N ASP A 17 2.31 14.04 -24.18
CA ASP A 17 2.24 15.49 -24.00
C ASP A 17 1.23 15.80 -22.88
N ASN A 18 1.72 16.41 -21.80
CA ASN A 18 0.93 16.84 -20.64
C ASN A 18 0.84 18.37 -20.51
N THR A 19 1.11 19.09 -21.60
CA THR A 19 1.14 20.57 -21.66
C THR A 19 -0.15 21.20 -21.15
N ALA A 20 -1.30 20.72 -21.59
CA ALA A 20 -2.61 21.22 -21.15
C ALA A 20 -2.87 21.00 -19.65
N TRP A 21 -2.33 19.94 -19.04
CA TRP A 21 -2.39 19.76 -17.59
C TRP A 21 -1.55 20.81 -16.86
N HIS A 22 -0.36 21.13 -17.38
CA HIS A 22 0.50 22.15 -16.76
C HIS A 22 -0.11 23.56 -16.85
N ALA A 23 -0.72 23.90 -17.99
CA ALA A 23 -1.45 25.16 -18.15
C ALA A 23 -2.65 25.28 -17.19
N PHE A 24 -3.37 24.19 -16.97
CA PHE A 24 -4.45 24.15 -15.97
C PHE A 24 -3.91 24.34 -14.54
N VAL A 25 -2.78 23.70 -14.21
CA VAL A 25 -2.15 23.85 -12.88
C VAL A 25 -1.67 25.27 -12.65
N SER A 26 -1.00 25.90 -13.62
CA SER A 26 -0.55 27.29 -13.49
C SER A 26 -1.74 28.23 -13.30
N TRP A 27 -2.80 28.06 -14.09
CA TRP A 27 -4.05 28.82 -13.95
C TRP A 27 -4.70 28.65 -12.57
N CYS A 28 -4.69 27.43 -12.01
CA CYS A 28 -5.16 27.20 -10.65
C CYS A 28 -4.28 27.91 -9.62
N GLN A 29 -2.95 27.80 -9.74
CA GLN A 29 -1.99 28.39 -8.80
C GLN A 29 -2.07 29.91 -8.75
N GLU A 30 -2.16 30.56 -9.91
CA GLU A 30 -2.36 32.00 -10.04
C GLU A 30 -3.61 32.50 -9.30
N ARG A 31 -4.62 31.63 -9.14
CA ARG A 31 -5.89 31.93 -8.47
C ARG A 31 -5.98 31.39 -7.05
N GLY A 32 -4.88 30.84 -6.51
CA GLY A 32 -4.85 30.23 -5.17
C GLY A 32 -5.69 28.95 -5.05
N LEU A 33 -6.01 28.29 -6.18
CA LEU A 33 -6.81 27.07 -6.23
C LEU A 33 -5.92 25.83 -6.22
N THR A 34 -6.42 24.76 -5.61
CA THR A 34 -5.80 23.44 -5.70
C THR A 34 -6.18 22.75 -7.01
N ALA A 35 -5.20 22.38 -7.82
CA ALA A 35 -5.45 21.70 -9.11
C ALA A 35 -5.93 20.24 -8.98
N VAL A 36 -5.80 19.63 -7.80
CA VAL A 36 -6.29 18.28 -7.50
C VAL A 36 -7.14 18.33 -6.22
N PRO A 37 -8.38 17.78 -6.24
CA PRO A 37 -9.07 17.18 -7.39
C PRO A 37 -9.49 18.23 -8.43
N ALA A 38 -9.54 17.82 -9.70
CA ALA A 38 -10.02 18.67 -10.79
C ALA A 38 -11.55 18.74 -10.73
N ASN A 39 -12.07 19.55 -9.81
CA ASN A 39 -13.50 19.69 -9.56
C ASN A 39 -14.23 20.19 -10.81
N PRO A 40 -15.45 19.73 -11.10
CA PRO A 40 -16.19 20.14 -12.30
C PRO A 40 -16.30 21.66 -12.46
N TRP A 41 -16.55 22.38 -11.36
CA TRP A 41 -16.66 23.85 -11.39
C TRP A 41 -15.34 24.54 -11.74
N THR A 42 -14.19 24.02 -11.29
CA THR A 42 -12.86 24.56 -11.65
C THR A 42 -12.55 24.37 -13.13
N LEU A 43 -12.99 23.24 -13.71
CA LEU A 43 -12.86 22.97 -15.13
C LEU A 43 -13.76 23.89 -15.96
N SER A 44 -15.01 24.09 -15.54
CA SER A 44 -15.93 25.03 -16.20
C SER A 44 -15.38 26.46 -16.17
N ALA A 45 -14.85 26.91 -15.02
CA ALA A 45 -14.24 28.23 -14.89
C ALA A 45 -12.97 28.36 -15.75
N TYR A 46 -12.14 27.32 -15.80
CA TYR A 46 -10.98 27.28 -16.68
C TYR A 46 -11.41 27.38 -18.15
N ALA A 47 -12.34 26.53 -18.61
CA ALA A 47 -12.86 26.58 -19.98
C ALA A 47 -13.35 27.97 -20.36
N ARG A 48 -14.11 28.64 -19.47
CA ARG A 48 -14.60 29.99 -19.71
C ARG A 48 -13.47 31.02 -19.87
N SER A 49 -12.35 30.82 -19.16
CA SER A 49 -11.20 31.73 -19.27
C SER A 49 -10.39 31.56 -20.55
N VAL A 50 -10.38 30.35 -21.14
CA VAL A 50 -9.65 30.05 -22.39
C VAL A 50 -10.52 30.07 -23.65
N GLU A 51 -11.84 30.19 -23.51
CA GLU A 51 -12.80 30.19 -24.64
C GLU A 51 -12.51 31.27 -25.69
N GLY A 52 -11.95 32.41 -25.29
CA GLY A 52 -11.55 33.47 -26.23
C GLY A 52 -10.27 33.20 -27.01
N GLN A 53 -9.47 32.22 -26.60
CA GLN A 53 -8.14 31.93 -27.18
C GLN A 53 -8.08 30.57 -27.88
N LEU A 54 -8.90 29.61 -27.46
CA LEU A 54 -8.87 28.23 -27.90
C LEU A 54 -10.19 27.83 -28.55
N SER A 55 -10.12 27.02 -29.60
CA SER A 55 -11.32 26.45 -30.21
C SER A 55 -11.97 25.44 -29.26
N HIS A 56 -13.27 25.22 -29.42
CA HIS A 56 -13.99 24.20 -28.65
C HIS A 56 -13.32 22.81 -28.74
N LYS A 57 -12.83 22.44 -29.92
CA LYS A 57 -12.16 21.14 -30.14
C LYS A 57 -10.88 21.02 -29.30
N ASP A 58 -10.15 22.12 -29.16
CA ASP A 58 -8.91 22.17 -28.38
C ASP A 58 -9.19 22.16 -26.89
N ILE A 59 -10.27 22.81 -26.44
CA ILE A 59 -10.71 22.73 -25.04
C ILE A 59 -11.09 21.29 -24.69
N VAL A 60 -11.81 20.60 -25.57
CA VAL A 60 -12.18 19.18 -25.36
C VAL A 60 -10.94 18.29 -25.35
N SER A 61 -9.95 18.54 -26.21
CA SER A 61 -8.70 17.76 -26.23
C SER A 61 -7.88 18.01 -24.96
N ALA A 62 -7.78 19.26 -24.52
CA ALA A 62 -7.17 19.65 -23.25
C ALA A 62 -7.86 18.93 -22.08
N PHE A 63 -9.19 18.90 -22.04
CA PHE A 63 -9.95 18.22 -20.98
C PHE A 63 -9.65 16.72 -20.93
N LYS A 64 -9.53 16.04 -22.07
CA LYS A 64 -9.15 14.61 -22.10
C LYS A 64 -7.79 14.39 -21.45
N THR A 65 -6.81 15.25 -21.73
CA THR A 65 -5.49 15.16 -21.08
C THR A 65 -5.56 15.46 -19.59
N ILE A 66 -6.34 16.47 -19.20
CA ILE A 66 -6.55 16.85 -17.80
C ILE A 66 -7.18 15.69 -17.03
N PHE A 67 -8.23 15.06 -17.55
CA PHE A 67 -8.88 13.92 -16.91
C PHE A 67 -7.98 12.68 -16.84
N ARG A 68 -7.17 12.43 -17.86
CA ARG A 68 -6.16 11.36 -17.84
C ARG A 68 -5.16 11.55 -16.70
N VAL A 69 -4.59 12.74 -16.58
CA VAL A 69 -3.61 13.06 -15.53
C VAL A 69 -4.28 13.14 -14.15
N HIS A 70 -5.48 13.72 -14.08
CA HIS A 70 -6.27 13.74 -12.86
C HIS A 70 -6.53 12.33 -12.35
N GLY A 71 -6.98 11.41 -13.20
CA GLY A 71 -7.21 10.02 -12.83
C GLY A 71 -5.94 9.30 -12.38
N SER A 72 -4.79 9.57 -13.01
CA SER A 72 -3.52 8.96 -12.59
C SER A 72 -2.99 9.49 -11.25
N LYS A 73 -3.36 10.71 -10.87
CA LYS A 73 -2.97 11.37 -9.60
C LYS A 73 -3.96 11.16 -8.46
N SER A 74 -5.26 11.18 -8.75
CA SER A 74 -6.32 11.03 -7.74
C SER A 74 -6.57 9.57 -7.35
N ARG A 75 -6.27 8.61 -8.23
CA ARG A 75 -6.45 7.19 -7.93
C ARG A 75 -5.47 6.75 -6.84
N ARG A 76 -6.01 6.20 -5.76
CA ARG A 76 -5.24 5.51 -4.72
C ARG A 76 -4.47 4.35 -5.36
N ARG A 77 -3.14 4.42 -5.30
CA ARG A 77 -2.25 3.34 -5.76
C ARG A 77 -2.24 2.23 -4.72
N LEU A 78 -3.07 1.21 -4.93
CA LEU A 78 -3.15 0.04 -4.05
C LEU A 78 -1.79 -0.65 -3.86
N ASP A 79 -0.95 -0.65 -4.90
CA ASP A 79 0.41 -1.21 -4.83
C ASP A 79 1.31 -0.53 -3.80
N ARG A 80 1.01 0.73 -3.44
CA ARG A 80 1.77 1.50 -2.45
C ARG A 80 1.14 1.47 -1.06
N ASP A 81 0.02 0.75 -0.91
CA ASP A 81 -0.60 0.58 0.40
C ASP A 81 0.35 -0.26 1.29
N PRO A 82 0.67 0.20 2.52
CA PRO A 82 1.60 -0.51 3.40
C PRO A 82 1.16 -1.95 3.68
N LEU A 83 -0.15 -2.24 3.66
CA LEU A 83 -0.65 -3.60 3.84
C LEU A 83 -0.31 -4.48 2.62
N VAL A 84 -0.52 -3.96 1.41
CA VAL A 84 -0.23 -4.68 0.16
C VAL A 84 1.26 -4.95 0.02
N VAL A 85 2.11 -3.95 0.30
CA VAL A 85 3.57 -4.09 0.27
C VAL A 85 4.04 -5.19 1.21
N LYS A 86 3.61 -5.16 2.49
CA LYS A 86 3.97 -6.20 3.48
C LYS A 86 3.51 -7.59 3.04
N THR A 87 2.32 -7.68 2.43
CA THR A 87 1.79 -8.96 1.97
C THR A 87 2.61 -9.52 0.80
N LEU A 88 3.01 -8.67 -0.14
CA LEU A 88 3.87 -9.06 -1.26
C LEU A 88 5.28 -9.46 -0.78
N GLU A 89 5.83 -8.76 0.20
CA GLU A 89 7.11 -9.13 0.84
C GLU A 89 7.03 -10.52 1.49
N GLN A 90 5.99 -10.80 2.27
CA GLN A 90 5.76 -12.13 2.88
C GLN A 90 5.56 -13.23 1.83
N ILE A 91 4.92 -12.93 0.69
CA ILE A 91 4.78 -13.89 -0.41
C ILE A 91 6.15 -14.17 -1.03
N ALA A 92 6.97 -13.14 -1.24
CA ALA A 92 8.31 -13.27 -1.79
C ALA A 92 9.25 -14.04 -0.86
N GLU A 93 9.18 -13.80 0.45
CA GLU A 93 9.92 -14.55 1.48
C GLU A 93 9.54 -16.03 1.47
N ARG A 94 8.24 -16.35 1.52
CA ARG A 94 7.75 -17.74 1.42
C ARG A 94 8.16 -18.42 0.12
N ALA A 95 8.23 -17.69 -0.98
CA ALA A 95 8.69 -18.23 -2.26
C ALA A 95 10.20 -18.53 -2.26
N LYS A 96 11.02 -17.74 -1.55
CA LYS A 96 12.45 -18.01 -1.35
C LYS A 96 12.67 -19.21 -0.45
N GLU A 97 11.94 -19.30 0.67
CA GLU A 97 11.99 -20.44 1.59
C GLU A 97 11.62 -21.77 0.92
N LYS A 98 10.65 -21.76 -0.01
CA LYS A 98 10.30 -22.95 -0.80
C LYS A 98 11.40 -23.39 -1.77
N LYS A 99 12.26 -22.47 -2.23
CA LYS A 99 13.36 -22.72 -3.17
C LYS A 99 14.68 -23.05 -2.47
N ALA A 100 14.83 -22.67 -1.21
CA ALA A 100 15.97 -23.09 -0.40
C ALA A 100 15.92 -24.61 -0.18
N PRO A 101 17.07 -25.31 -0.19
CA PRO A 101 17.12 -26.70 0.21
C PRO A 101 16.58 -26.78 1.64
N LYS A 102 15.48 -27.51 1.83
CA LYS A 102 14.87 -27.72 3.15
C LYS A 102 15.88 -28.46 4.01
N GLU A 103 16.69 -27.74 4.78
CA GLU A 103 17.15 -28.26 6.07
C GLU A 103 15.87 -28.70 6.79
N LYS A 104 15.85 -29.95 7.25
CA LYS A 104 14.66 -30.62 7.76
C LYS A 104 14.08 -29.81 8.93
N VAL A 105 13.19 -28.87 8.61
CA VAL A 105 12.47 -28.08 9.60
C VAL A 105 11.70 -29.10 10.43
N ALA A 106 12.02 -29.16 11.73
CA ALA A 106 11.35 -30.07 12.63
C ALA A 106 9.84 -29.85 12.51
N PRO A 107 9.03 -30.91 12.35
CA PRO A 107 7.59 -30.76 12.20
C PRO A 107 7.03 -30.00 13.42
N LEU A 108 6.14 -29.03 13.15
CA LEU A 108 5.48 -28.20 14.17
C LEU A 108 4.81 -29.05 15.26
N PHE A 109 4.43 -30.27 14.90
CA PHE A 109 4.00 -31.33 15.79
C PHE A 109 4.87 -32.55 15.52
N PRO A 110 5.89 -32.81 16.33
CA PRO A 110 6.61 -34.08 16.29
C PRO A 110 5.61 -35.22 16.51
N ASP A 111 5.66 -36.27 15.68
CA ASP A 111 4.75 -37.42 15.82
C ASP A 111 4.85 -38.07 17.22
N ASP A 112 6.00 -37.94 17.88
CA ASP A 112 6.23 -38.33 19.26
C ASP A 112 5.27 -37.64 20.26
N ASP A 113 4.85 -36.40 20.00
CA ASP A 113 3.95 -35.60 20.86
C ASP A 113 2.47 -35.98 20.62
N ILE A 114 2.15 -36.51 19.43
CA ILE A 114 0.79 -36.96 19.05
C ILE A 114 0.57 -38.40 19.52
N LEU A 115 1.57 -39.26 19.38
CA LEU A 115 1.48 -40.70 19.68
C LEU A 115 1.74 -41.02 21.17
N LYS A 116 2.32 -40.10 21.95
CA LYS A 116 2.61 -40.29 23.38
C LYS A 116 1.97 -39.18 24.21
N PRO A 117 0.68 -39.32 24.59
CA PRO A 117 -0.01 -38.32 25.41
C PRO A 117 0.57 -38.14 26.82
N ASP A 118 1.41 -39.07 27.29
CA ASP A 118 2.02 -39.07 28.62
C ASP A 118 3.54 -38.96 28.59
N ALA A 119 4.09 -37.78 28.29
CA ALA A 119 5.39 -37.37 28.85
C ALA A 119 5.71 -35.89 28.57
N PRO A 120 5.62 -34.98 29.55
CA PRO A 120 6.35 -33.73 29.44
C PRO A 120 7.84 -34.06 29.50
N LYS A 121 8.57 -33.90 28.38
CA LYS A 121 10.05 -33.85 28.39
C LYS A 121 10.47 -32.66 29.24
N LYS A 122 10.66 -32.89 30.55
CA LYS A 122 11.35 -31.97 31.45
C LYS A 122 12.80 -31.86 30.97
N THR A 123 13.06 -30.93 30.07
CA THR A 123 14.42 -30.42 29.92
C THR A 123 14.77 -29.77 31.25
N LYS A 124 15.66 -30.42 32.01
CA LYS A 124 16.27 -29.83 33.21
C LYS A 124 17.08 -28.61 32.75
N LYS A 125 16.44 -27.46 32.58
CA LYS A 125 17.16 -26.18 32.58
C LYS A 125 17.63 -25.97 34.02
N ALA A 126 18.94 -26.02 34.22
CA ALA A 126 19.55 -25.61 35.48
C ALA A 126 19.03 -24.21 35.87
N PRO A 127 18.70 -23.96 37.14
CA PRO A 127 18.26 -22.64 37.55
C PRO A 127 19.41 -21.63 37.34
N PRO A 128 19.18 -20.48 36.70
CA PRO A 128 20.18 -19.42 36.71
C PRO A 128 20.39 -18.97 38.15
N LYS A 129 21.64 -18.94 38.61
CA LYS A 129 22.03 -18.35 39.90
C LYS A 129 21.47 -16.92 39.98
N ALA A 130 20.47 -16.72 40.83
CA ALA A 130 19.94 -15.41 41.13
C ALA A 130 21.02 -14.59 41.86
N LYS A 131 21.41 -13.44 41.28
CA LYS A 131 22.10 -12.39 42.02
C LYS A 131 21.08 -11.67 42.91
N PRO A 132 21.38 -11.38 44.19
CA PRO A 132 20.43 -10.71 45.06
C PRO A 132 20.38 -9.23 44.68
N GLY A 133 19.24 -8.75 44.21
CA GLY A 133 19.10 -7.35 43.83
C GLY A 133 17.70 -6.96 43.38
N LYS A 134 17.02 -6.22 44.25
CA LYS A 134 15.78 -5.42 44.04
C LYS A 134 14.47 -6.19 43.85
N THR A 135 13.66 -6.10 44.90
CA THR A 135 12.20 -6.21 44.91
C THR A 135 11.57 -5.32 43.84
N GLY A 136 11.39 -5.87 42.63
CA GLY A 136 10.52 -5.31 41.60
C GLY A 136 9.32 -6.22 41.42
N LYS A 137 8.14 -5.78 41.86
CA LYS A 137 6.88 -6.48 41.60
C LYS A 137 6.77 -6.77 40.10
N ARG A 138 6.71 -8.05 39.74
CA ARG A 138 6.51 -8.53 38.36
C ARG A 138 5.20 -7.92 37.86
N LYS A 139 5.25 -6.98 36.91
CA LYS A 139 4.02 -6.49 36.26
C LYS A 139 3.48 -7.63 35.41
N VAL A 140 2.47 -8.33 35.92
CA VAL A 140 1.63 -9.23 35.15
C VAL A 140 0.97 -8.37 34.08
N LEU A 141 1.33 -8.56 32.82
CA LEU A 141 0.61 -7.96 31.70
C LEU A 141 -0.83 -8.50 31.76
N PRO A 142 -1.87 -7.65 31.75
CA PRO A 142 -3.25 -8.14 31.75
C PRO A 142 -3.45 -8.98 30.48
N GLY A 143 -3.92 -10.21 30.64
CA GLY A 143 -4.36 -11.02 29.51
C GLY A 143 -5.43 -10.28 28.71
N LEU A 144 -5.56 -10.64 27.42
CA LEU A 144 -6.64 -10.11 26.57
C LEU A 144 -7.99 -10.32 27.28
N SER A 145 -8.69 -9.21 27.54
CA SER A 145 -10.02 -9.22 28.15
C SER A 145 -10.97 -10.06 27.30
N THR A 146 -11.58 -11.08 27.91
CA THR A 146 -12.58 -11.96 27.28
C THR A 146 -13.91 -11.25 27.01
N SER A 147 -14.14 -10.07 27.60
CA SER A 147 -15.33 -9.25 27.38
C SER A 147 -15.00 -7.94 26.66
N PRO A 148 -15.77 -7.53 25.64
CA PRO A 148 -15.61 -6.23 24.99
C PRO A 148 -15.96 -5.09 25.96
N LYS A 149 -15.23 -3.96 25.86
CA LYS A 149 -15.56 -2.75 26.62
C LYS A 149 -16.92 -2.20 26.17
N LEU A 150 -17.91 -2.31 27.03
CA LEU A 150 -19.22 -1.68 26.81
C LEU A 150 -19.05 -0.16 26.94
N VAL A 151 -19.31 0.56 25.84
CA VAL A 151 -19.26 2.02 25.81
C VAL A 151 -20.66 2.56 26.12
N SER A 152 -20.75 3.45 27.11
CA SER A 152 -21.97 4.21 27.41
C SER A 152 -22.30 5.15 26.25
N LYS A 153 -23.48 5.00 25.64
CA LYS A 153 -24.00 5.95 24.66
C LYS A 153 -24.48 7.21 25.39
N ARG A 154 -23.85 8.35 25.10
CA ARG A 154 -24.26 9.66 25.61
C ARG A 154 -25.70 9.93 25.18
N LYS A 155 -26.62 10.15 26.13
CA LYS A 155 -28.00 10.55 25.82
C LYS A 155 -27.98 11.96 25.22
N LEU A 156 -28.52 12.10 24.01
CA LEU A 156 -28.84 13.41 23.43
C LEU A 156 -29.90 14.07 24.31
N LYS A 157 -29.63 15.29 24.78
CA LYS A 157 -30.65 16.11 25.43
C LYS A 157 -31.69 16.49 24.39
N LYS A 158 -32.98 16.31 24.73
CA LYS A 158 -34.11 16.89 24.00
C LYS A 158 -34.08 18.41 24.15
#